data_AF-A0A329TYP6-F1
#
_entry.id   AF-A0A329TYP6-F1
#
_cell.length_a   1.000
_cell.length_b   1.000
_cell.length_c   1.000
_cell.angle_alpha   90.00
_cell.angle_beta   90.00
_cell.angle_gamma   90.00
#
_symmetry.space_group_name_H-M   'P 1'
#
loop_
_entity.id
_entity.type
_entity.pdbx_description
1 polymer ?
#
loop_
_entity_poly.entity_id
_entity_poly.type
_entity_poly.pdbx_seq_one_letter_code
_entity_poly.pdbx_strand_id
1 'polypeptide(L)'
;MEKLEAKLKAVDWAVRDVLVGTMRSQQQLDICRKHCFYYIPAERLQDSDFPVRYVALYQSQYVFGAQAGVRYYGEVTKCSAVRRSAITEVNPRRGTEENLYYRFDIREWKQLNRPIEAKETGFVRDFTNLFLLEHSVQTPELWLRTEEEYRLCSALKRVVWGDTINEPDNGLAFEFRGFTVSFAEGKIFVSDKGRAFARYEISHFLQDPGAVVRGIRRECLQRDSMRELSKI
;
A
#
# COMPACT_ATOMS: atom_id res chain seq x y z
N MET A 1 -21.13 1.65 8.06
CA MET A 1 -21.25 1.05 6.72
C MET A 1 -21.43 2.13 5.65
N GLU A 2 -22.44 2.98 5.73
CA GLU A 2 -22.76 4.02 4.72
C GLU A 2 -21.63 5.04 4.46
N LYS A 3 -20.89 5.46 5.50
CA LYS A 3 -19.75 6.40 5.35
C LYS A 3 -18.54 5.82 4.61
N LEU A 4 -18.30 4.50 4.66
CA LEU A 4 -17.17 3.86 3.97
C LEU A 4 -17.49 3.65 2.49
N GLU A 5 -18.72 3.22 2.19
CA GLU A 5 -19.20 3.05 0.81
C GLU A 5 -19.18 4.36 0.03
N ALA A 6 -19.61 5.46 0.64
CA ALA A 6 -19.53 6.79 0.03
C ALA A 6 -18.08 7.20 -0.24
N LYS A 7 -17.15 6.90 0.69
CA LYS A 7 -15.72 7.17 0.49
C LYS A 7 -15.15 6.34 -0.65
N LEU A 8 -15.42 5.03 -0.68
CA LEU A 8 -14.91 4.11 -1.71
C LEU A 8 -15.31 4.54 -3.12
N LYS A 9 -16.58 4.93 -3.32
CA LYS A 9 -17.09 5.43 -4.60
C LYS A 9 -16.48 6.76 -5.03
N ALA A 10 -16.02 7.57 -4.07
CA ALA A 10 -15.39 8.86 -4.33
C ALA A 10 -13.88 8.74 -4.58
N VAL A 11 -13.26 7.57 -4.35
CA VAL A 11 -11.83 7.37 -4.61
C VAL A 11 -11.60 7.23 -6.10
N ASP A 12 -10.79 8.11 -6.66
CA ASP A 12 -10.16 7.87 -7.95
C ASP A 12 -8.96 6.94 -7.75
N TRP A 13 -9.14 5.67 -8.09
CA TRP A 13 -8.12 4.63 -7.93
C TRP A 13 -6.94 4.76 -8.90
N ALA A 14 -7.11 5.51 -9.99
CA ALA A 14 -6.04 5.78 -10.96
C ALA A 14 -5.06 6.85 -10.45
N VAL A 15 -5.51 7.74 -9.57
CA VAL A 15 -4.66 8.77 -8.95
C VAL A 15 -3.68 8.12 -7.96
N ARG A 16 -2.39 8.44 -8.11
CA ARG A 16 -1.30 7.96 -7.27
C ARG A 16 -0.42 9.14 -6.83
N ASP A 17 -1.03 10.13 -6.19
CA ASP A 17 -0.43 11.42 -5.84
C ASP A 17 0.21 11.48 -4.45
N VAL A 18 0.30 10.34 -3.76
CA VAL A 18 0.98 10.20 -2.46
C VAL A 18 2.30 9.48 -2.64
N LEU A 19 3.41 10.20 -2.46
CA LEU A 19 4.75 9.62 -2.45
C LEU A 19 5.05 9.02 -1.07
N VAL A 20 5.30 7.71 -1.02
CA VAL A 20 5.80 7.04 0.18
C VAL A 20 7.32 6.98 0.09
N GLY A 21 8.00 7.77 0.92
CA GLY A 21 9.44 7.96 0.90
C GLY A 21 10.17 7.28 2.07
N THR A 22 11.27 6.58 1.78
CA THR A 22 12.05 5.86 2.81
C THR A 22 12.92 6.79 3.65
N MET A 23 12.83 6.64 4.97
CA MET A 23 13.77 7.16 5.96
C MET A 23 14.83 6.11 6.28
N ARG A 24 16.10 6.50 6.18
CA ARG A 24 17.26 5.61 6.34
C ARG A 24 18.04 5.84 7.64
N SER A 25 17.66 6.83 8.44
CA SER A 25 18.20 7.06 9.78
C SER A 25 17.18 7.82 10.64
N GLN A 26 17.28 7.66 11.96
CA GLN A 26 16.49 8.44 12.92
C GLN A 26 16.75 9.94 12.75
N GLN A 27 18.02 10.32 12.58
CA GLN A 27 18.41 11.71 12.35
C GLN A 27 17.73 12.32 11.11
N GLN A 28 17.65 11.56 10.01
CA GLN A 28 16.95 12.04 8.80
C GLN A 28 15.46 12.26 9.08
N LEU A 29 14.81 11.32 9.77
CA LEU A 29 13.40 11.44 10.14
C LEU A 29 13.16 12.69 10.99
N ASP A 30 13.99 12.92 12.00
CA ASP A 30 13.85 14.05 12.91
C ASP A 30 14.05 15.39 12.20
N ILE A 31 15.05 15.49 11.30
CA ILE A 31 15.30 16.69 10.50
C ILE A 31 14.13 16.97 9.55
N CYS A 32 13.68 15.98 8.77
CA CYS A 32 12.55 16.13 7.86
C CYS A 32 11.28 16.58 8.61
N ARG A 33 11.04 16.02 9.80
CA ARG A 33 9.90 16.38 10.65
C ARG A 33 10.01 17.79 11.22
N LYS A 34 11.16 18.13 11.79
CA LYS A 34 11.41 19.44 12.42
C LYS A 34 11.33 20.59 11.43
N HIS A 35 11.85 20.39 10.22
CA HIS A 35 11.95 21.42 9.19
C HIS A 35 10.87 21.30 8.11
N CYS A 36 9.88 20.43 8.30
CA CYS A 36 8.71 20.26 7.43
C CYS A 36 9.05 20.10 5.94
N PHE A 37 9.95 19.16 5.62
CA PHE A 37 10.28 18.87 4.22
C PHE A 37 10.61 17.39 4.01
N TYR A 38 10.55 16.96 2.75
CA TYR A 38 11.08 15.69 2.28
C TYR A 38 11.92 15.90 1.02
N TYR A 39 12.86 14.99 0.76
CA TYR A 39 13.73 15.07 -0.41
C TYR A 39 14.08 13.71 -0.98
N ILE A 40 14.21 13.65 -2.30
CA ILE A 40 14.52 12.43 -3.04
C ILE A 40 15.37 12.76 -4.29
N PRO A 41 16.33 11.90 -4.70
CA PRO A 41 17.07 12.11 -5.93
C PRO A 41 16.11 12.24 -7.13
N ALA A 42 16.38 13.19 -8.03
CA ALA A 42 15.50 13.47 -9.16
C ALA A 42 15.40 12.30 -10.14
N GLU A 43 16.47 11.53 -10.32
CA GLU A 43 16.49 10.28 -11.11
C GLU A 43 15.49 9.22 -10.60
N ARG A 44 15.04 9.35 -9.35
CA ARG A 44 14.00 8.50 -8.77
C ARG A 44 12.64 9.15 -8.85
N LEU A 45 12.35 10.02 -9.81
CA LEU A 45 10.99 10.45 -10.11
C LEU A 45 10.86 10.54 -11.63
N GLN A 46 9.71 10.10 -12.16
CA GLN A 46 9.34 10.26 -13.55
C GLN A 46 8.34 11.40 -13.68
N ASP A 47 8.19 11.98 -14.87
CA ASP A 47 7.22 13.08 -15.08
C ASP A 47 5.78 12.64 -14.77
N SER A 48 5.46 11.37 -15.03
CA SER A 48 4.15 10.76 -14.69
C SER A 48 3.89 10.61 -13.20
N ASP A 49 4.91 10.76 -12.35
CA ASP A 49 4.77 10.71 -10.89
C ASP A 49 4.20 12.02 -10.32
N PHE A 50 4.08 13.06 -11.14
CA PHE A 50 3.57 14.37 -10.74
C PHE A 50 2.10 14.57 -11.13
N PRO A 51 1.34 15.36 -10.34
CA PRO A 51 1.76 16.07 -9.13
C PRO A 51 1.80 15.15 -7.89
N VAL A 52 2.82 15.35 -7.05
CA VAL A 52 2.86 14.75 -5.70
C VAL A 52 2.16 15.69 -4.73
N ARG A 53 0.97 15.32 -4.28
CA ARG A 53 0.14 16.13 -3.36
C ARG A 53 0.43 15.83 -1.90
N TYR A 54 0.87 14.62 -1.58
CA TYR A 54 1.24 14.24 -0.22
C TYR A 54 2.55 13.46 -0.22
N VAL A 55 3.27 13.56 0.89
CA VAL A 55 4.40 12.67 1.20
C VAL A 55 4.07 11.90 2.47
N ALA A 56 4.35 10.61 2.46
CA ALA A 56 4.32 9.75 3.64
C ALA A 56 5.74 9.24 3.95
N LEU A 57 6.08 9.17 5.24
CA LEU A 57 7.40 8.76 5.71
C LEU A 57 7.38 7.29 6.10
N TYR A 58 8.04 6.47 5.28
CA TYR A 58 8.26 5.07 5.58
C TYR A 58 9.55 4.87 6.39
N GLN A 59 9.41 4.30 7.57
CA GLN A 59 10.49 3.96 8.48
C GLN A 59 10.92 2.51 8.22
N SER A 60 12.14 2.32 7.70
CA SER A 60 12.61 0.98 7.31
C SER A 60 12.76 0.02 8.49
N GLN A 61 12.43 -1.26 8.28
CA GLN A 61 12.59 -2.32 9.29
C GLN A 61 14.01 -2.40 9.86
N TYR A 62 15.02 -2.31 8.99
CA TYR A 62 16.42 -2.43 9.39
C TYR A 62 16.88 -1.38 10.40
N VAL A 63 16.33 -0.16 10.30
CA VAL A 63 16.75 0.98 11.13
C VAL A 63 15.81 1.20 12.31
N PHE A 64 14.51 0.97 12.14
CA PHE A 64 13.48 1.38 13.09
C PHE A 64 12.86 0.21 13.86
N GLY A 65 13.15 -1.05 13.52
CA GLY A 65 12.69 -2.23 14.26
C GLY A 65 11.17 -2.21 14.50
N ALA A 66 10.75 -2.24 15.76
CA ALA A 66 9.33 -2.16 16.15
C ALA A 66 8.62 -0.87 15.72
N GLN A 67 9.37 0.19 15.42
CA GLN A 67 8.82 1.44 14.89
C GLN A 67 8.71 1.46 13.36
N ALA A 68 9.07 0.39 12.66
CA ALA A 68 9.02 0.33 11.21
C ALA A 68 7.59 0.50 10.65
N GLY A 69 7.52 0.95 9.40
CA GLY A 69 6.27 1.21 8.70
C GLY A 69 6.01 2.68 8.41
N VAL A 70 4.78 3.01 8.02
CA VAL A 70 4.38 4.40 7.74
C VAL A 70 3.65 4.96 8.95
N ARG A 71 4.12 6.12 9.44
CA ARG A 71 3.56 6.76 10.63
C ARG A 71 3.16 8.20 10.43
N TYR A 72 3.88 8.90 9.55
CA TYR A 72 3.69 10.32 9.31
C TYR A 72 3.40 10.57 7.85
N TYR A 73 2.55 11.56 7.60
CA TYR A 73 2.29 12.06 6.27
C TYR A 73 2.01 13.56 6.32
N GLY A 74 2.16 14.24 5.19
CA GLY A 74 1.92 15.67 5.12
C GLY A 74 1.59 16.11 3.70
N GLU A 75 0.83 17.20 3.62
CA GLU A 75 0.46 17.84 2.36
C GLU A 75 1.65 18.61 1.80
N VAL A 76 1.95 18.42 0.53
CA VAL A 76 2.98 19.15 -0.19
C VAL A 76 2.46 20.54 -0.53
N THR A 77 3.17 21.58 -0.09
CA THR A 77 2.86 22.97 -0.44
C THR A 77 3.71 23.46 -1.61
N LYS A 78 4.89 22.89 -1.78
CA LYS A 78 5.83 23.25 -2.86
C LYS A 78 6.69 22.06 -3.25
N CYS A 79 6.91 21.90 -4.55
CA CYS A 79 7.92 21.00 -5.11
C CYS A 79 8.96 21.82 -5.87
N SER A 80 10.24 21.63 -5.55
CA SER A 80 11.35 22.35 -6.17
C SER A 80 12.45 21.38 -6.62
N ALA A 81 12.89 21.49 -7.87
CA ALA A 81 14.12 20.84 -8.33
C ALA A 81 15.33 21.65 -7.84
N VAL A 82 16.20 21.03 -7.06
CA VAL A 82 17.36 21.68 -6.42
C VAL A 82 18.60 20.79 -6.52
N ARG A 83 19.79 21.40 -6.42
CA ARG A 83 21.02 20.63 -6.20
C ARG A 83 21.03 20.08 -4.79
N ARG A 84 21.67 18.94 -4.59
CA ARG A 84 21.76 18.30 -3.27
C ARG A 84 22.43 19.20 -2.23
N SER A 85 23.42 20.01 -2.63
CA SER A 85 24.09 21.00 -1.79
C SER A 85 23.17 22.11 -1.25
N ALA A 86 22.05 22.39 -1.93
CA ALA A 86 21.08 23.38 -1.49
C ALA A 86 20.18 22.89 -0.34
N ILE A 87 20.17 21.57 -0.06
CA ILE A 87 19.49 21.00 1.11
C ILE A 87 20.48 21.02 2.28
N THR A 88 20.53 22.15 2.97
CA THR A 88 21.54 22.44 4.01
C THR A 88 21.24 21.75 5.34
N GLU A 89 19.98 21.39 5.58
CA GLU A 89 19.54 20.75 6.83
C GLU A 89 20.10 19.33 6.98
N VAL A 90 20.48 18.68 5.87
CA VAL A 90 21.12 17.37 5.87
C VAL A 90 22.41 17.43 5.09
N ASN A 91 23.53 17.09 5.72
CA ASN A 91 24.82 17.08 5.03
C ASN A 91 24.84 16.09 3.84
N PRO A 92 25.30 16.53 2.66
CA PRO A 92 25.48 15.64 1.52
C PRO A 92 26.60 14.64 1.79
N ARG A 93 26.56 13.50 1.10
CA ARG A 93 27.73 12.61 1.05
C ARG A 93 28.74 13.23 0.08
N ARG A 94 30.02 13.07 0.38
CA ARG A 94 31.10 13.55 -0.49
C ARG A 94 30.92 13.01 -1.91
N GLY A 95 30.93 13.89 -2.91
CA GLY A 95 30.76 13.56 -4.33
C GLY A 95 29.29 13.49 -4.78
N THR A 96 28.32 13.86 -3.94
CA THR A 96 26.88 13.88 -4.29
C THR A 96 26.28 15.27 -4.28
N GLU A 97 27.10 16.30 -4.03
CA GLU A 97 26.68 17.70 -3.82
C GLU A 97 25.95 18.30 -5.02
N GLU A 98 26.36 17.94 -6.24
CA GLU A 98 25.81 18.47 -7.48
C GLU A 98 24.63 17.66 -8.02
N ASN A 99 24.31 16.51 -7.40
CA ASN A 99 23.21 15.67 -7.84
C ASN A 99 21.88 16.43 -7.74
N LEU A 100 21.01 16.25 -8.74
CA LEU A 100 19.67 16.84 -8.74
C LEU A 100 18.73 16.06 -7.81
N TYR A 101 17.96 16.82 -7.03
CA TYR A 101 16.98 16.33 -6.08
C TYR A 101 15.68 17.10 -6.24
N TYR A 102 14.57 16.45 -5.92
CA TYR A 102 13.34 17.15 -5.61
C TYR A 102 13.26 17.37 -4.11
N ARG A 103 13.02 18.63 -3.70
CA ARG A 103 12.63 19.03 -2.35
C ARG A 103 11.13 19.30 -2.33
N PHE A 104 10.43 18.63 -1.45
CA PHE A 104 9.02 18.83 -1.16
C PHE A 104 8.91 19.57 0.17
N ASP A 105 8.42 20.80 0.14
CA ASP A 105 8.05 21.50 1.37
C ASP A 105 6.66 21.02 1.80
N ILE A 106 6.54 20.70 3.08
CA ILE A 106 5.38 20.05 3.67
C ILE A 106 4.68 21.04 4.59
N ARG A 107 3.35 21.14 4.52
CA ARG A 107 2.60 22.09 5.36
C ARG A 107 2.82 21.80 6.84
N GLU A 108 2.60 20.55 7.21
CA GLU A 108 2.81 20.00 8.56
C GLU A 108 2.86 18.48 8.46
N TRP A 109 3.52 17.84 9.43
CA TRP A 109 3.53 16.39 9.55
C TRP A 109 2.42 15.93 10.48
N LYS A 110 1.45 15.22 9.92
CA LYS A 110 0.38 14.54 10.64
C LYS A 110 0.79 13.12 10.95
N GLN A 111 0.42 12.65 12.12
CA GLN A 111 0.55 11.24 12.47
C GLN A 111 -0.70 10.49 12.00
N LEU A 112 -0.52 9.32 11.42
CA LEU A 112 -1.63 8.41 11.12
C LEU A 112 -2.26 7.92 12.42
N ASN A 113 -3.59 7.81 12.44
CA ASN A 113 -4.33 7.27 13.58
C ASN A 113 -3.86 5.85 13.95
N ARG A 114 -3.50 5.06 12.93
CA ARG A 114 -2.88 3.76 13.06
C ARG A 114 -1.63 3.71 12.16
N PRO A 115 -0.46 3.32 12.69
CA PRO A 115 0.70 3.04 11.86
C PRO A 115 0.40 1.93 10.84
N ILE A 116 0.88 2.09 9.61
CA ILE A 116 0.89 1.02 8.61
C ILE A 116 2.14 0.19 8.85
N GLU A 117 1.97 -1.08 9.20
CA GLU A 117 3.06 -2.00 9.52
C GLU A 117 3.92 -2.31 8.29
N ALA A 118 5.24 -2.27 8.45
CA ALA A 118 6.17 -2.74 7.43
C ALA A 118 6.12 -4.28 7.34
N LYS A 119 5.81 -4.83 6.17
CA LYS A 119 5.88 -6.29 5.91
C LYS A 119 6.86 -6.64 4.79
N GLU A 120 7.18 -5.70 3.90
CA GLU A 120 8.19 -5.93 2.86
C GLU A 120 9.62 -6.02 3.36
N THR A 121 10.41 -6.81 2.62
CA THR A 121 11.86 -6.86 2.71
C THR A 121 12.48 -5.87 1.73
N GLY A 122 12.60 -4.62 2.17
CA GLY A 122 13.24 -3.55 1.40
C GLY A 122 12.24 -2.65 0.67
N PHE A 123 12.32 -1.36 0.96
CA PHE A 123 11.42 -0.33 0.43
C PHE A 123 12.25 0.89 0.02
N VAL A 124 12.13 1.31 -1.24
CA VAL A 124 12.92 2.44 -1.79
C VAL A 124 12.07 3.70 -1.93
N ARG A 125 10.94 3.58 -2.62
CA ARG A 125 9.86 4.57 -2.76
C ARG A 125 8.67 3.86 -3.39
N ASP A 126 7.46 4.37 -3.18
CA ASP A 126 6.30 3.98 -3.97
C ASP A 126 5.26 5.10 -4.03
N PHE A 127 4.23 4.93 -4.87
CA PHE A 127 3.08 5.80 -4.94
C PHE A 127 1.78 5.08 -4.61
N THR A 128 0.98 5.80 -3.84
CA THR A 128 -0.35 5.38 -3.42
C THR A 128 -1.32 6.55 -3.51
N ASN A 129 -2.53 6.39 -2.99
CA ASN A 129 -3.49 7.48 -2.83
C ASN A 129 -3.78 7.70 -1.34
N LEU A 130 -4.36 8.87 -1.02
CA LEU A 130 -4.63 9.24 0.37
C LEU A 130 -5.59 8.26 1.05
N PHE A 131 -6.55 7.69 0.32
CA PHE A 131 -7.47 6.70 0.86
C PHE A 131 -6.73 5.45 1.36
N LEU A 132 -5.86 4.86 0.54
CA LEU A 132 -5.06 3.70 0.92
C LEU A 132 -4.12 4.04 2.07
N LEU A 133 -3.51 5.23 2.06
CA LEU A 133 -2.64 5.68 3.15
C LEU A 133 -3.38 5.73 4.51
N GLU A 134 -4.63 6.17 4.52
CA GLU A 134 -5.43 6.32 5.74
C GLU A 134 -6.07 5.01 6.23
N HIS A 135 -6.29 4.04 5.34
CA HIS A 135 -7.07 2.83 5.64
C HIS A 135 -6.29 1.52 5.56
N SER A 136 -5.04 1.54 5.06
CA SER A 136 -4.18 0.35 5.05
C SER A 136 -3.69 -0.01 6.45
N VAL A 137 -3.50 -1.32 6.69
CA VAL A 137 -2.90 -1.82 7.93
C VAL A 137 -1.45 -2.22 7.71
N GLN A 138 -1.17 -2.80 6.55
CA GLN A 138 0.15 -3.25 6.15
C GLN A 138 0.54 -2.60 4.84
N THR A 139 1.83 -2.44 4.68
CA THR A 139 2.46 -1.76 3.55
C THR A 139 2.16 -2.35 2.17
N PRO A 140 2.01 -3.68 1.99
CA PRO A 140 1.59 -4.23 0.70
C PRO A 140 0.21 -3.76 0.21
N GLU A 141 -0.66 -3.31 1.12
CA GLU A 141 -2.00 -2.80 0.78
C GLU A 141 -1.92 -1.44 0.06
N LEU A 142 -0.83 -0.70 0.23
CA LEU A 142 -0.62 0.57 -0.47
C LEU A 142 -0.50 0.39 -1.98
N TRP A 143 -0.22 -0.84 -2.44
CA TRP A 143 -0.07 -1.21 -3.85
C TRP A 143 -1.35 -1.69 -4.52
N LEU A 144 -2.46 -1.79 -3.79
CA LEU A 144 -3.76 -2.10 -4.37
C LEU A 144 -4.12 -1.03 -5.40
N ARG A 145 -4.59 -1.45 -6.57
CA ARG A 145 -4.80 -0.58 -7.74
C ARG A 145 -6.26 -0.33 -8.05
N THR A 146 -7.18 -1.08 -7.46
CA THR A 146 -8.60 -0.99 -7.76
C THR A 146 -9.46 -1.15 -6.51
N GLU A 147 -10.68 -0.62 -6.56
CA GLU A 147 -11.70 -0.85 -5.54
C GLU A 147 -11.95 -2.35 -5.32
N GLU A 148 -11.97 -3.12 -6.41
CA GLU A 148 -12.19 -4.57 -6.38
C GLU A 148 -11.08 -5.29 -5.60
N GLU A 149 -9.81 -4.95 -5.85
CA GLU A 149 -8.67 -5.48 -5.09
C GLU A 149 -8.77 -5.09 -3.60
N TYR A 150 -9.15 -3.84 -3.30
CA TYR A 150 -9.34 -3.38 -1.92
C TYR A 150 -10.46 -4.12 -1.19
N ARG A 151 -11.62 -4.31 -1.84
CA ARG A 151 -12.76 -5.04 -1.28
C ARG A 151 -12.41 -6.50 -1.04
N LEU A 152 -11.76 -7.15 -2.00
CA LEU A 152 -11.30 -8.52 -1.85
C LEU A 152 -10.29 -8.66 -0.70
N CYS A 153 -9.28 -7.79 -0.65
CA CYS A 153 -8.31 -7.78 0.44
C CYS A 153 -8.99 -7.59 1.81
N SER A 154 -9.94 -6.66 1.90
CA SER A 154 -10.69 -6.39 3.11
C SER A 154 -11.60 -7.54 3.55
N ALA A 155 -12.22 -8.25 2.59
CA ALA A 155 -13.02 -9.44 2.85
C ALA A 155 -12.15 -10.60 3.35
N LEU A 156 -11.03 -10.87 2.67
CA LEU A 156 -10.06 -11.90 3.09
C LEU A 156 -9.56 -11.64 4.51
N LYS A 157 -9.16 -10.41 4.81
CA LYS A 157 -8.73 -9.97 6.15
C LYS A 157 -9.80 -10.19 7.22
N ARG A 158 -11.05 -9.85 6.92
CA ARG A 158 -12.16 -9.99 7.88
C ARG A 158 -12.33 -11.44 8.30
N VAL A 159 -12.16 -12.38 7.38
CA VAL A 159 -12.22 -13.81 7.69
C VAL A 159 -10.96 -14.24 8.44
N VAL A 160 -9.79 -14.00 7.86
CA VAL A 160 -8.50 -14.46 8.43
C VAL A 160 -8.22 -13.88 9.83
N TRP A 161 -8.67 -12.66 10.11
CA TRP A 161 -8.49 -12.01 11.42
C TRP A 161 -9.75 -11.98 12.30
N GLY A 162 -10.93 -12.24 11.73
CA GLY A 162 -12.18 -12.39 12.48
C GLY A 162 -12.28 -13.72 13.20
N ASP A 163 -11.67 -14.77 12.64
CA ASP A 163 -11.64 -16.13 13.19
C ASP A 163 -10.72 -16.29 14.41
N THR A 164 -10.00 -15.23 14.79
CA THR A 164 -9.24 -15.22 16.04
C THR A 164 -10.12 -14.99 17.27
N ILE A 165 -11.43 -14.68 17.10
CA ILE A 165 -12.32 -14.34 18.22
C ILE A 165 -13.52 -15.28 18.42
N ASN A 166 -13.97 -16.13 17.49
CA ASN A 166 -14.98 -17.16 17.83
C ASN A 166 -15.06 -18.34 16.85
N GLU A 167 -15.15 -19.53 17.46
CA GLU A 167 -15.62 -20.86 17.03
C GLU A 167 -15.08 -21.51 15.73
N PRO A 168 -14.60 -22.76 15.82
CA PRO A 168 -14.27 -23.55 14.65
C PRO A 168 -15.57 -24.10 14.03
N ASP A 169 -15.57 -24.22 12.71
CA ASP A 169 -16.48 -25.11 11.96
C ASP A 169 -17.81 -24.54 11.44
N ASN A 170 -17.80 -23.29 10.94
CA ASN A 170 -18.76 -22.92 9.88
C ASN A 170 -18.04 -22.18 8.75
N GLY A 171 -18.08 -22.75 7.55
CA GLY A 171 -17.38 -22.27 6.37
C GLY A 171 -17.65 -20.80 6.07
N LEU A 172 -16.67 -19.95 6.39
CA LEU A 172 -16.68 -18.53 6.02
C LEU A 172 -16.35 -18.39 4.55
N ALA A 173 -17.32 -18.76 3.72
CA ALA A 173 -17.27 -18.49 2.30
C ALA A 173 -17.90 -17.13 2.00
N PHE A 174 -17.33 -16.41 1.04
CA PHE A 174 -17.96 -15.22 0.48
C PHE A 174 -17.90 -15.26 -1.05
N GLU A 175 -18.77 -14.48 -1.68
CA GLU A 175 -18.81 -14.39 -3.13
C GLU A 175 -17.89 -13.28 -3.65
N PHE A 176 -17.13 -13.57 -4.71
CA PHE A 176 -16.34 -12.62 -5.45
C PHE A 176 -16.48 -12.90 -6.95
N ARG A 177 -17.05 -11.96 -7.70
CA ARG A 177 -17.33 -12.08 -9.15
C ARG A 177 -18.12 -13.35 -9.53
N GLY A 178 -19.10 -13.77 -8.73
CA GLY A 178 -19.84 -15.01 -9.00
C GLY A 178 -19.03 -16.30 -8.76
N PHE A 179 -17.89 -16.21 -8.08
CA PHE A 179 -17.11 -17.33 -7.58
C PHE A 179 -17.14 -17.36 -6.05
N THR A 180 -17.04 -18.56 -5.49
CA THR A 180 -17.00 -18.74 -4.04
C THR A 180 -15.55 -18.74 -3.58
N VAL A 181 -15.22 -17.82 -2.67
CA VAL A 181 -13.95 -17.82 -1.93
C VAL A 181 -14.21 -18.43 -0.57
N SER A 182 -13.57 -19.56 -0.26
CA SER A 182 -13.73 -20.28 1.01
C SER A 182 -12.38 -20.55 1.66
N PHE A 183 -12.40 -20.94 2.94
CA PHE A 183 -11.20 -21.19 3.73
C PHE A 183 -11.29 -22.59 4.33
N ALA A 184 -10.25 -23.39 4.13
CA ALA A 184 -10.12 -24.72 4.73
C ALA A 184 -8.65 -25.10 4.81
N GLU A 185 -8.27 -25.89 5.81
CA GLU A 185 -6.91 -26.48 5.92
C GLU A 185 -5.77 -25.45 5.78
N GLY A 186 -5.93 -24.24 6.33
CA GLY A 186 -4.92 -23.17 6.24
C GLY A 186 -4.80 -22.52 4.86
N LYS A 187 -5.77 -22.75 3.96
CA LYS A 187 -5.77 -22.27 2.58
C LYS A 187 -7.04 -21.51 2.24
N ILE A 188 -6.91 -20.65 1.24
CA ILE A 188 -7.97 -19.92 0.57
C ILE A 188 -8.26 -20.68 -0.73
N PHE A 189 -9.50 -21.10 -0.94
CA PHE A 189 -9.95 -21.77 -2.15
C PHE A 189 -10.84 -20.83 -2.96
N VAL A 190 -10.65 -20.82 -4.28
CA VAL A 190 -11.55 -20.13 -5.20
C VAL A 190 -12.25 -21.18 -6.06
N SER A 191 -13.58 -21.18 -6.02
CA SER A 191 -14.42 -22.23 -6.57
C SER A 191 -15.50 -21.71 -7.50
N ASP A 192 -15.78 -22.50 -8.53
CA ASP A 192 -16.85 -22.30 -9.50
C ASP A 192 -17.83 -23.47 -9.37
N LYS A 193 -19.08 -23.19 -8.94
CA LYS A 193 -20.14 -24.21 -8.73
C LYS A 193 -19.65 -25.40 -7.89
N GLY A 194 -18.94 -25.11 -6.80
CA GLY A 194 -18.39 -26.12 -5.87
C GLY A 194 -17.08 -26.77 -6.31
N ARG A 195 -16.56 -26.50 -7.51
CA ARG A 195 -15.26 -26.99 -7.96
C ARG A 195 -14.18 -25.93 -7.79
N ALA A 196 -13.22 -26.18 -6.90
CA ALA A 196 -12.05 -25.33 -6.73
C ALA A 196 -11.20 -25.32 -8.01
N PHE A 197 -10.84 -24.13 -8.49
CA PHE A 197 -9.93 -23.93 -9.61
C PHE A 197 -8.64 -23.20 -9.20
N ALA A 198 -8.61 -22.63 -8.00
CA ALA A 198 -7.42 -22.01 -7.44
C ALA A 198 -7.32 -22.18 -5.93
N ARG A 199 -6.08 -22.12 -5.42
CA ARG A 199 -5.78 -22.23 -4.00
C ARG A 199 -4.57 -21.38 -3.62
N TYR A 200 -4.62 -20.77 -2.44
CA TYR A 200 -3.55 -19.95 -1.88
C TYR A 200 -3.34 -20.30 -0.41
N GLU A 201 -2.10 -20.28 0.07
CA GLU A 201 -1.84 -20.44 1.50
C GLU A 201 -2.22 -19.17 2.27
N ILE A 202 -2.89 -19.31 3.42
CA ILE A 202 -3.19 -18.16 4.30
C ILE A 202 -1.89 -17.53 4.80
N SER A 203 -0.85 -18.33 5.06
CA SER A 203 0.47 -17.83 5.43
C SER A 203 1.07 -16.90 4.37
N HIS A 204 0.89 -17.23 3.09
CA HIS A 204 1.32 -16.37 1.99
C HIS A 204 0.50 -15.07 1.94
N PHE A 205 -0.82 -15.15 2.16
CA PHE A 205 -1.66 -13.95 2.26
C PHE A 205 -1.25 -13.03 3.42
N LEU A 206 -0.86 -13.58 4.57
CA LEU A 206 -0.37 -12.80 5.71
C LEU A 206 0.99 -12.15 5.47
N GLN A 207 1.78 -12.67 4.53
CA GLN A 207 3.09 -12.12 4.15
C GLN A 207 2.96 -11.06 3.04
N ASP A 208 2.20 -11.37 1.97
CA ASP A 208 1.96 -10.47 0.85
C ASP A 208 0.47 -10.53 0.42
N PRO A 209 -0.39 -9.76 1.11
CA PRO A 209 -1.80 -9.67 0.75
C PRO A 209 -2.03 -9.23 -0.70
N GLY A 210 -1.18 -8.34 -1.20
CA GLY A 210 -1.30 -7.78 -2.54
C GLY A 210 -1.08 -8.84 -3.63
N ALA A 211 -0.07 -9.71 -3.47
CA ALA A 211 0.20 -10.79 -4.42
C ALA A 211 -0.97 -11.79 -4.49
N VAL A 212 -1.48 -12.24 -3.35
CA VAL A 212 -2.59 -13.19 -3.29
C VAL A 212 -3.88 -12.58 -3.87
N VAL A 213 -4.20 -11.33 -3.54
CA VAL A 213 -5.38 -10.62 -4.08
C VAL A 213 -5.30 -10.49 -5.60
N ARG A 214 -4.14 -10.09 -6.14
CA ARG A 214 -3.94 -10.01 -7.59
C ARG A 214 -3.99 -11.38 -8.27
N GLY A 215 -3.53 -12.43 -7.58
CA GLY A 215 -3.64 -13.82 -8.03
C GLY A 215 -5.10 -14.25 -8.19
N ILE A 216 -5.87 -14.18 -7.10
CA ILE A 216 -7.30 -14.55 -7.07
C ILE A 216 -8.07 -13.79 -8.16
N ARG A 217 -7.88 -12.47 -8.22
CA ARG A 217 -8.54 -11.62 -9.23
C ARG A 217 -8.23 -12.07 -10.66
N ARG A 218 -6.97 -12.38 -10.96
CA ARG A 218 -6.53 -12.82 -12.30
C ARG A 218 -7.18 -14.13 -12.70
N GLU A 219 -7.23 -15.11 -11.81
CA GLU A 219 -7.83 -16.41 -12.10
C GLU A 219 -9.35 -16.30 -12.29
N CYS A 220 -10.03 -15.47 -11.48
CA CYS A 220 -11.45 -15.18 -11.68
C CYS A 220 -11.70 -14.53 -13.06
N LEU A 221 -10.88 -13.54 -13.45
CA LEU A 221 -11.00 -12.89 -14.77
C LEU A 221 -10.79 -13.86 -15.94
N GLN A 222 -9.80 -14.76 -15.82
CA GLN A 222 -9.57 -15.80 -16.83
C GLN A 222 -10.77 -16.75 -16.92
N ARG A 223 -11.32 -17.14 -15.77
CA ARG A 223 -12.48 -18.03 -15.70
C ARG A 223 -13.76 -17.39 -16.24
N ASP A 224 -13.99 -16.11 -15.94
CA ASP A 224 -15.08 -15.31 -16.51
C ASP A 224 -14.98 -15.27 -18.03
N SER A 225 -13.78 -15.00 -18.56
CA SER A 225 -13.54 -14.95 -20.01
C SER A 225 -13.84 -16.29 -20.70
N MET A 226 -13.48 -17.41 -20.06
CA MET A 226 -13.82 -18.75 -20.56
C MET A 226 -15.33 -19.04 -20.53
N ARG A 227 -16.05 -18.60 -19.49
CA ARG A 227 -17.51 -18.77 -19.39
C ARG A 227 -18.22 -18.02 -20.52
N GLU A 228 -17.80 -16.79 -20.84
CA GLU A 228 -18.39 -16.02 -21.94
C GLU A 228 -18.11 -16.64 -23.32
N LEU A 229 -16.90 -17.16 -23.55
CA LEU A 229 -16.58 -17.86 -24.80
C LEU A 229 -17.37 -19.16 -24.98
N SER A 230 -17.73 -19.85 -23.89
CA SER A 230 -18.53 -21.08 -23.94
C SER A 230 -20.03 -20.89 -24.17
N LYS A 231 -20.51 -19.63 -24.20
CA LYS A 231 -21.90 -19.27 -24.50
C LYS A 231 -22.14 -18.95 -25.99
N ILE A 232 -21.07 -18.87 -26.78
CA ILE A 232 -21.07 -18.67 -28.24
C ILE A 232 -21.01 -20.03 -28.91
#